data_AF-A0A2V3W5P5-F1
#
_entry.id   AF-A0A2V3W5P5-F1
#
_cell.length_a   1.000
_cell.length_b   1.000
_cell.length_c   1.000
_cell.angle_alpha   90.00
_cell.angle_beta   90.00
_cell.angle_gamma   90.00
#
_symmetry.space_group_name_H-M   'P 1'
#
loop_
_entity.id
_entity.type
_entity.pdbx_description
1 polymer ?
#
loop_
_entity_poly.entity_id
_entity_poly.type
_entity_poly.pdbx_seq_one_letter_code
_entity_poly.pdbx_strand_id
1 'polypeptide(L)'
;MCNVRVWKERIRWFMKEHDIKARGKRKFIVTTDSKHNLPIAPNLLHRNFHPDAPNRVWTSDIAYIQTDVGWLYLAVILDLYSRQVVGWSMQPHMQSSSVTDALKMA
;
A
#
# COMPACT_ATOMS: atom_id res chain seq x y z
N MET A 1 -40.96 -5.29 7.42
CA MET A 1 -40.25 -5.24 6.13
C MET A 1 -41.25 -4.87 5.05
N CYS A 2 -41.18 -3.66 4.48
CA CYS A 2 -42.11 -3.23 3.44
C CYS A 2 -41.80 -3.96 2.12
N ASN A 3 -42.74 -4.79 1.66
CA ASN A 3 -42.64 -5.58 0.44
C ASN A 3 -43.15 -4.77 -0.77
N VAL A 4 -42.44 -3.69 -1.12
CA VAL A 4 -42.80 -2.84 -2.26
C VAL A 4 -42.04 -3.33 -3.51
N ARG A 5 -42.78 -3.80 -4.51
CA ARG A 5 -42.22 -4.12 -5.84
C ARG A 5 -42.10 -2.83 -6.65
N VAL A 6 -40.88 -2.40 -6.92
CA VAL A 6 -40.59 -1.23 -7.77
C VAL A 6 -39.80 -1.66 -8.99
N TRP A 7 -40.15 -1.11 -10.15
CA TRP A 7 -39.49 -1.41 -11.42
C TRP A 7 -38.10 -0.75 -11.49
N LYS A 8 -37.11 -1.44 -12.09
CA LYS A 8 -35.69 -1.03 -12.08
C LYS A 8 -35.46 0.37 -12.66
N GLU A 9 -36.16 0.73 -13.75
CA GLU A 9 -36.02 2.06 -14.36
C GLU A 9 -36.51 3.18 -13.44
N ARG A 10 -37.52 2.92 -12.61
CA ARG A 10 -38.02 3.90 -11.65
C ARG A 10 -36.99 4.21 -10.57
N ILE A 11 -36.27 3.20 -10.09
CA ILE A 11 -35.14 3.38 -9.16
C ILE A 11 -34.03 4.19 -9.83
N ARG A 12 -33.67 3.85 -11.09
CA ARG A 12 -32.64 4.57 -11.84
C ARG A 12 -32.98 6.05 -12.02
N TRP A 13 -34.24 6.35 -12.32
CA TRP A 13 -34.72 7.72 -12.48
C TRP A 13 -34.62 8.52 -11.17
N PHE A 14 -35.10 7.97 -10.06
CA PHE A 14 -34.98 8.61 -8.74
C PHE A 14 -33.51 8.81 -8.32
N MET A 15 -32.65 7.81 -8.56
CA MET A 15 -31.22 7.95 -8.27
C MET A 15 -30.59 9.11 -9.06
N LYS A 16 -31.00 9.31 -10.31
CA LYS A 16 -30.54 10.43 -11.15
C LYS A 16 -31.07 11.77 -10.65
N GLU A 17 -32.36 11.86 -10.33
CA GLU A 17 -33.00 13.10 -9.85
C GLU A 17 -32.38 13.61 -8.54
N HIS A 18 -31.98 12.69 -7.66
CA HIS A 18 -31.40 13.01 -6.36
C HIS A 18 -29.86 12.95 -6.31
N ASP A 19 -29.17 12.85 -7.46
CA ASP A 19 -27.71 12.66 -7.59
C ASP A 19 -27.13 11.53 -6.70
N ILE A 20 -27.92 10.48 -6.49
CA ILE A 20 -27.52 9.30 -5.72
C ILE A 20 -26.75 8.36 -6.65
N LYS A 21 -25.48 8.11 -6.31
CA LYS A 21 -24.61 7.17 -7.03
C LYS A 21 -24.30 5.94 -6.17
N ALA A 22 -24.31 4.77 -6.79
CA ALA A 22 -23.85 3.56 -6.13
C ALA A 22 -22.35 3.68 -5.82
N ARG A 23 -21.98 3.59 -4.54
CA ARG A 23 -20.58 3.55 -4.13
C ARG A 23 -20.12 2.10 -4.08
N GLY A 24 -19.33 1.68 -5.07
CA GLY A 24 -18.65 0.39 -5.02
C GLY A 24 -17.68 0.37 -3.83
N LYS A 25 -17.85 -0.60 -2.92
CA LYS A 25 -16.88 -0.80 -1.84
C LYS A 25 -15.62 -1.43 -2.45
N ARG A 26 -14.48 -0.74 -2.42
CA ARG A 26 -13.19 -1.32 -2.81
C ARG A 26 -12.95 -2.56 -1.94
N LYS A 27 -12.54 -3.67 -2.56
CA LYS A 27 -12.15 -4.87 -1.82
C LYS A 27 -10.99 -4.50 -0.90
N PHE A 28 -11.18 -4.68 0.40
CA PHE A 28 -10.11 -4.53 1.38
C PHE A 28 -9.29 -5.83 1.37
N ILE A 29 -8.00 -5.73 1.04
CA ILE A 29 -7.08 -6.87 1.03
C ILE A 29 -6.14 -6.67 2.22
N VAL A 30 -6.13 -7.64 3.13
CA VAL A 30 -5.20 -7.68 4.25
C VAL A 30 -3.93 -8.34 3.75
N THR A 31 -2.85 -7.58 3.62
CA THR A 31 -1.53 -8.09 3.21
C THR A 31 -0.69 -8.53 4.40
N THR A 32 -1.04 -8.11 5.62
CA THR A 32 -0.26 -8.35 6.84
C THR A 32 -1.12 -9.03 7.88
N ASP A 33 -0.67 -10.18 8.38
CA ASP A 33 -1.28 -10.79 9.55
C ASP A 33 -0.81 -10.06 10.82
N SER A 34 -1.61 -9.10 11.27
CA SER A 34 -1.35 -8.37 12.52
C SER A 34 -1.82 -9.13 13.76
N LYS A 35 -2.44 -10.31 13.63
CA LYS A 35 -2.91 -11.15 14.75
C LYS A 35 -1.91 -12.27 15.04
N HIS A 36 -0.65 -11.92 15.21
CA HIS A 36 0.40 -12.86 15.57
C HIS A 36 0.81 -12.72 17.05
N ASN A 37 1.35 -13.81 17.62
CA ASN A 37 1.91 -13.80 18.99
C ASN A 37 3.40 -13.43 19.02
N LEU A 38 3.98 -12.96 17.91
CA LEU A 38 5.37 -12.50 17.85
C LEU A 38 5.52 -11.11 18.52
N PRO A 39 6.71 -10.78 19.07
CA PRO A 39 6.99 -9.46 19.61
C PRO A 39 6.74 -8.35 18.59
N ILE A 40 6.06 -7.29 19.01
CA ILE A 40 5.80 -6.10 18.19
C ILE A 40 6.89 -5.08 18.49
N ALA A 41 7.59 -4.62 17.45
CA ALA A 41 8.57 -3.55 17.58
C ALA A 41 7.89 -2.23 18.02
N PRO A 42 8.49 -1.46 18.94
CA PRO A 42 7.92 -0.17 19.35
C PRO A 42 7.88 0.79 18.16
N ASN A 43 6.78 1.56 18.04
CA ASN A 43 6.68 2.62 17.04
C ASN A 43 7.46 3.85 17.51
N LEU A 44 8.74 3.90 17.20
CA LEU A 44 9.64 5.01 17.58
C LEU A 44 9.32 6.32 16.85
N LEU A 45 8.68 6.25 15.68
CA LEU A 45 8.43 7.43 14.85
C LEU A 45 7.21 8.22 15.30
N HIS A 46 6.22 7.59 15.93
CA HIS A 46 4.96 8.25 16.31
C HIS A 46 4.32 9.08 15.17
N ARG A 47 4.44 8.62 13.92
CA ARG A 47 4.04 9.33 12.68
C ARG A 47 4.78 10.65 12.41
N ASN A 48 5.92 10.89 13.05
CA ASN A 48 6.84 11.92 12.62
C ASN A 48 7.58 11.46 11.35
N PHE A 49 7.24 12.06 10.22
CA PHE A 49 7.88 11.79 8.93
C PHE A 49 8.83 12.90 8.47
N HIS A 50 9.24 13.78 9.40
CA HIS A 50 10.14 14.90 9.16
C HIS A 50 11.32 14.82 10.14
N PRO A 51 12.31 13.96 9.90
CA PRO A 51 13.55 13.95 10.68
C PRO A 51 14.32 15.27 10.46
N ASP A 52 15.17 15.65 11.41
CA ASP A 52 15.91 16.93 11.36
C ASP A 52 17.24 16.85 10.60
N ALA A 53 17.70 15.64 10.25
CA ALA A 53 18.95 15.40 9.55
C ALA A 53 18.91 14.14 8.66
N PRO A 54 19.76 14.05 7.63
CA PRO A 54 19.95 12.83 6.84
C PRO A 54 20.35 11.62 7.68
N ASN A 55 20.02 10.42 7.21
CA ASN A 55 20.44 9.13 7.79
C ASN A 55 20.00 8.92 9.24
N ARG A 56 18.87 9.53 9.63
CA ARG A 56 18.23 9.30 10.94
C ARG A 56 17.05 8.36 10.86
N VAL A 57 16.28 8.46 9.79
CA VAL A 57 15.09 7.64 9.57
C VAL A 57 15.08 7.23 8.12
N TRP A 58 15.08 5.92 7.90
CA TRP A 58 14.87 5.34 6.58
C TRP A 58 13.49 4.70 6.52
N THR A 59 12.88 4.76 5.35
CA THR A 59 11.63 4.07 5.05
C THR A 59 11.83 3.16 3.84
N SER A 60 11.07 2.09 3.76
CA SER A 60 11.15 1.16 2.64
C SER A 60 9.77 0.75 2.15
N ASP A 61 9.70 0.38 0.88
CA ASP A 61 8.50 -0.17 0.26
C ASP A 61 8.90 -1.24 -0.77
N ILE A 62 7.97 -2.15 -1.05
CA ILE A 62 8.11 -3.14 -2.12
C ILE A 62 7.04 -2.84 -3.18
N ALA A 63 7.50 -2.39 -4.34
CA ALA A 63 6.66 -2.15 -5.50
C ALA A 63 6.80 -3.28 -6.53
N TYR A 64 5.81 -3.42 -7.39
CA TYR A 64 5.85 -4.31 -8.54
C TYR A 64 5.74 -3.48 -9.83
N ILE A 65 6.63 -3.76 -10.77
CA ILE A 65 6.72 -3.07 -12.06
C ILE A 65 6.28 -4.06 -13.13
N GLN A 66 5.29 -3.67 -13.93
CA GLN A 66 4.87 -4.45 -15.08
C GLN A 66 5.87 -4.25 -16.22
N THR A 67 6.34 -5.34 -16.81
CA THR A 67 7.24 -5.34 -17.98
C THR A 67 6.67 -6.26 -19.06
N ASP A 68 7.21 -6.19 -20.28
CA ASP A 68 6.77 -7.03 -21.40
C ASP A 68 7.05 -8.53 -21.19
N VAL A 69 7.95 -8.87 -20.27
CA VAL A 69 8.35 -10.26 -19.94
C VAL A 69 7.73 -10.77 -18.64
N GLY A 70 6.97 -9.92 -17.92
CA GLY A 70 6.35 -10.27 -16.65
C GLY A 70 6.47 -9.20 -15.58
N TRP A 71 6.30 -9.60 -14.32
CA TRP A 71 6.40 -8.70 -13.16
C TRP A 71 7.81 -8.67 -12.60
N LEU A 72 8.30 -7.47 -12.30
CA LEU A 72 9.54 -7.25 -11.57
C LEU A 72 9.22 -6.71 -10.18
N TYR A 73 9.80 -7.29 -9.14
CA TYR A 73 9.63 -6.84 -7.76
C TYR A 73 10.81 -5.95 -7.38
N LEU A 74 10.51 -4.72 -6.98
CA LEU A 74 11.47 -3.69 -6.59
C LEU A 74 11.33 -3.42 -5.09
N ALA A 75 12.41 -3.64 -4.33
CA ALA A 75 12.55 -3.16 -2.96
C ALA A 75 13.37 -1.86 -2.98
N VAL A 76 12.86 -0.81 -2.33
CA VAL A 76 13.53 0.51 -2.25
C VAL A 76 13.66 0.94 -0.80
N ILE A 77 14.79 1.55 -0.46
CA ILE A 77 15.03 2.23 0.81
C ILE A 77 15.29 3.71 0.53
N LEU A 78 14.51 4.57 1.19
CA LEU A 78 14.57 6.02 1.09
C LEU A 78 15.06 6.61 2.41
N ASP A 79 15.97 7.57 2.34
CA ASP A 79 16.24 8.48 3.46
C ASP A 79 15.08 9.48 3.58
N LEU A 80 14.45 9.52 4.75
CA LEU A 80 13.20 10.27 4.91
C LEU A 80 13.43 11.80 4.95
N TYR A 81 14.64 12.24 5.31
CA TYR A 81 15.05 13.65 5.26
C TYR A 81 15.24 14.12 3.82
N SER A 82 16.20 13.52 3.12
CA SER A 82 16.63 13.96 1.78
C SER A 82 15.73 13.48 0.64
N ARG A 83 14.89 12.48 0.91
CA ARG A 83 14.09 11.74 -0.09
C ARG A 83 14.92 11.02 -1.14
N GLN A 84 16.22 10.84 -0.90
CA GLN A 84 17.09 10.09 -1.79
C GLN A 84 16.89 8.59 -1.61
N VAL A 85 16.98 7.85 -2.71
CA VAL A 85 17.11 6.39 -2.68
C VAL A 85 18.52 6.06 -2.21
N VAL A 86 18.61 5.46 -1.03
CA VAL A 86 19.90 5.06 -0.45
C VAL A 86 20.24 3.63 -0.82
N GLY A 87 19.25 2.76 -1.02
CA GLY A 87 19.46 1.38 -1.48
C GLY A 87 18.26 0.83 -2.22
N TRP A 88 18.50 -0.11 -3.13
CA TRP A 88 17.44 -0.78 -3.88
C TRP A 88 17.88 -2.16 -4.37
N SER A 89 16.90 -3.00 -4.70
CA SER A 89 17.12 -4.31 -5.31
C SER A 89 15.91 -4.71 -6.15
N MET A 90 16.15 -5.42 -7.25
CA MET A 90 15.11 -5.90 -8.15
C MET A 90 15.24 -7.41 -8.36
N GLN A 91 14.12 -8.13 -8.28
CA GLN A 91 14.07 -9.57 -8.53
C GLN A 91 12.80 -9.99 -9.28
N PRO A 92 12.82 -11.08 -10.06
CA PRO A 92 11.65 -11.59 -10.77
C PRO A 92 10.55 -12.14 -9.86
N HIS A 93 10.87 -12.40 -8.58
CA HIS A 93 9.93 -12.90 -7.58
C HIS A 93 10.08 -12.13 -6.26
N MET A 94 8.99 -12.06 -5.49
CA MET A 94 9.02 -11.49 -4.15
C MET A 94 9.78 -12.43 -3.20
N GLN A 95 10.99 -12.03 -2.80
CA GLN A 95 11.83 -12.78 -1.87
C GLN A 95 12.41 -11.86 -0.79
N SER A 96 12.66 -12.41 0.40
CA SER A 96 13.29 -11.70 1.52
C SER A 96 14.74 -11.27 1.21
N SER A 97 15.41 -11.99 0.31
CA SER A 97 16.74 -11.64 -0.21
C SER A 97 16.75 -10.24 -0.81
N SER A 98 15.73 -9.88 -1.61
CA SER A 98 15.66 -8.56 -2.26
C SER A 98 15.65 -7.41 -1.24
N VAL A 99 14.93 -7.56 -0.12
CA VAL A 99 14.91 -6.56 0.95
C VAL A 99 16.28 -6.49 1.65
N THR A 100 16.90 -7.64 1.88
CA THR A 100 18.21 -7.72 2.51
C THR A 100 19.31 -7.11 1.63
N ASP A 101 19.23 -7.30 0.32
CA ASP A 101 20.18 -6.77 -0.65
C ASP A 101 20.04 -5.25 -0.79
N ALA A 102 18.79 -4.74 -0.85
CA ALA A 102 18.54 -3.30 -0.81
C ALA A 102 19.11 -2.65 0.47
N LEU A 103 18.99 -3.33 1.62
CA LEU A 103 19.54 -2.85 2.89
C LEU A 103 21.07 -2.87 2.95
N LYS A 104 21.71 -3.87 2.35
CA LYS A 104 23.17 -3.95 2.28
C LYS A 104 23.77 -2.92 1.33
N MET A 105 23.01 -2.50 0.32
CA MET A 105 23.42 -1.46 -0.63
C MET A 105 23.39 -0.06 -0.01
N ALA A 106 22.44 0.19 0.90
CA ALA A 106 22.23 1.48 1.57
C ALA A 106 23.38 1.86 2.52
#